data_AF-N9EBY3-F1
#
_entry.id   AF-N9EBY3-F1
#
_cell.length_a   1.000
_cell.length_b   1.000
_cell.length_c   1.000
_cell.angle_alpha   90.00
_cell.angle_beta   90.00
_cell.angle_gamma   90.00
#
_symmetry.space_group_name_H-M   'P 1'
#
loop_
_entity.id
_entity.type
_entity.pdbx_description
1 polymer ?
#
loop_
_entity_poly.entity_id
_entity_poly.type
_entity_poly.pdbx_seq_one_letter_code
_entity_poly.pdbx_strand_id
1 'polypeptide(L)'
;MAKSTSPTLVYRFSVFYRFVLTFVLGYICTMYLCISLTSLFKNVFNKAEAIYLAAFIAILFYVVFIILSFCAHSMLKLTLISLALAGVLYGLSVGLN
;
A
#
# COMPACT_ATOMS: atom_id res chain seq x y z
N MET A 1 14.13 -19.32 -32.16
CA MET A 1 14.99 -18.40 -31.40
C MET A 1 14.27 -17.07 -31.21
N ALA A 2 13.83 -16.75 -30.00
CA ALA A 2 13.24 -15.44 -29.73
C ALA A 2 14.39 -14.42 -29.63
N LYS A 3 14.45 -13.47 -30.58
CA LYS A 3 15.38 -12.35 -30.56
C LYS A 3 15.07 -11.53 -29.30
N SER A 4 15.95 -11.59 -28.30
CA SER A 4 15.82 -10.83 -27.06
C SER A 4 16.09 -9.35 -27.36
N THR A 5 15.08 -8.67 -27.90
CA THR A 5 15.09 -7.21 -28.03
C THR A 5 15.23 -6.66 -26.61
N SER A 6 16.35 -6.01 -26.32
CA SER A 6 16.58 -5.36 -25.05
C SER A 6 15.37 -4.46 -24.72
N PRO A 7 14.77 -4.57 -23.53
CA PRO A 7 13.60 -3.77 -23.19
C PRO A 7 13.92 -2.29 -23.39
N THR A 8 13.01 -1.57 -24.02
CA THR A 8 13.19 -0.14 -24.28
C THR A 8 13.38 0.60 -22.96
N LEU A 9 14.15 1.69 -23.01
CA LEU A 9 14.46 2.52 -21.85
C LEU A 9 13.18 3.02 -21.13
N VAL A 10 12.11 3.26 -21.90
CA VAL A 10 10.76 3.59 -21.41
C VAL A 10 10.16 2.47 -20.55
N TYR A 11 10.30 1.20 -20.93
CA TYR A 11 9.81 0.07 -20.15
C TYR A 11 10.56 -0.06 -18.81
N ARG A 12 11.86 0.18 -18.80
CA ARG A 12 12.67 0.17 -17.57
C ARG A 12 12.24 1.26 -16.58
N PHE A 13 12.06 2.48 -17.06
CA PHE A 13 11.55 3.59 -16.22
C PHE A 13 10.13 3.34 -15.72
N SER A 14 9.29 2.74 -16.57
CA SER A 14 7.93 2.32 -16.21
C SER A 14 7.91 1.30 -15.06
N VAL A 15 8.76 0.27 -15.11
CA VAL A 15 8.91 -0.71 -14.01
C VAL A 15 9.44 -0.05 -12.74
N PHE A 16 10.45 0.82 -12.86
CA PHE A 16 10.99 1.56 -11.71
C PHE A 16 9.94 2.47 -11.06
N TYR A 17 9.14 3.17 -11.87
CA TYR A 17 8.03 3.99 -11.39
C TYR A 17 7.00 3.16 -10.62
N ARG A 18 6.59 1.99 -11.14
CA ARG A 18 5.70 1.06 -10.41
C ARG A 18 6.30 0.68 -9.07
N PHE A 19 7.56 0.30 -9.06
CA PHE A 19 8.25 -0.09 -7.83
C PHE A 19 8.23 1.04 -6.80
N VAL A 20 8.72 2.23 -7.17
CA VAL A 20 8.77 3.37 -6.24
C VAL A 20 7.36 3.75 -5.76
N LEU A 21 6.41 3.85 -6.68
CA LEU A 21 5.04 4.22 -6.32
C LEU A 21 4.42 3.19 -5.39
N THR A 22 4.48 1.91 -5.72
CA THR A 22 3.87 0.85 -4.92
C THR A 22 4.50 0.74 -3.53
N PHE A 23 5.83 0.84 -3.43
CA PHE A 23 6.51 0.74 -2.14
C PHE A 23 6.27 1.97 -1.26
N VAL A 24 6.39 3.18 -1.83
CA VAL A 24 6.23 4.43 -1.08
C VAL A 24 4.76 4.65 -0.70
N LEU A 25 3.83 4.58 -1.66
CA LEU A 25 2.41 4.77 -1.36
C LEU A 25 1.86 3.63 -0.51
N GLY A 26 2.30 2.38 -0.77
CA GLY A 26 1.95 1.24 0.06
C GLY A 26 2.38 1.44 1.51
N TYR A 27 3.60 1.93 1.73
CA TYR A 27 4.10 2.20 3.08
C TYR A 27 3.27 3.27 3.79
N ILE A 28 2.95 4.36 3.09
CA ILE A 28 2.11 5.45 3.63
C ILE A 28 0.72 4.93 4.00
N CYS A 29 0.07 4.17 3.11
CA CYS A 29 -1.22 3.54 3.38
C CYS A 29 -1.15 2.61 4.59
N THR A 30 -0.14 1.74 4.65
CA THR A 30 0.06 0.81 5.76
C THR A 30 0.28 1.53 7.08
N MET A 31 1.00 2.66 7.09
CA MET A 31 1.21 3.48 8.27
C MET A 31 -0.13 4.05 8.80
N TYR A 32 -0.93 4.69 7.94
CA TYR A 32 -2.23 5.23 8.34
C TYR A 32 -3.22 4.15 8.76
N LEU A 33 -3.21 3.01 8.08
CA LEU A 33 -4.03 1.86 8.44
C LEU A 33 -3.64 1.33 9.83
N CYS A 34 -2.34 1.15 10.09
CA CYS A 34 -1.85 0.66 11.37
C CYS A 34 -2.23 1.59 12.53
N ILE A 35 -2.11 2.90 12.35
CA ILE A 35 -2.52 3.89 13.35
C ILE A 35 -4.03 3.82 13.60
N SER A 36 -4.83 3.80 12.52
CA SER A 36 -6.28 3.76 12.61
C SER A 36 -6.78 2.47 13.29
N LEU A 37 -6.24 1.31 12.91
CA LEU A 37 -6.57 0.03 13.56
C LEU A 37 -6.12 -0.02 15.01
N THR A 38 -4.96 0.55 15.34
CA THR A 38 -4.49 0.61 16.73
C THR A 38 -5.44 1.45 17.58
N SER A 39 -5.93 2.58 17.05
CA SER A 39 -6.93 3.42 17.75
C SER A 39 -8.24 2.65 17.96
N LEU A 40 -8.74 1.96 16.92
CA LEU A 40 -9.96 1.16 17.02
C LEU A 40 -9.82 -0.02 17.99
N PHE A 41 -8.72 -0.78 17.93
CA PHE A 41 -8.53 -1.95 18.78
C PHE A 41 -8.24 -1.60 20.23
N LYS A 42 -7.70 -0.41 20.52
CA LYS A 42 -7.57 0.07 21.91
C LYS A 42 -8.90 0.20 22.63
N ASN A 43 -10.02 0.36 21.92
CA ASN A 43 -11.34 0.42 22.54
C ASN A 43 -11.84 -0.96 23.02
N VAL A 44 -11.23 -2.05 22.56
CA VAL A 44 -11.69 -3.42 22.82
C VAL A 44 -10.63 -4.26 23.56
N PHE A 45 -9.35 -4.03 23.26
CA PHE A 45 -8.22 -4.82 23.75
C PHE A 45 -7.25 -3.99 24.58
N ASN A 46 -6.41 -4.69 25.35
CA ASN A 46 -5.29 -4.07 26.04
C ASN A 46 -4.27 -3.48 25.05
N LYS A 47 -3.57 -2.43 25.50
CA LYS A 47 -2.68 -1.60 24.66
C LYS A 47 -1.67 -2.42 23.85
N ALA A 48 -1.10 -3.48 24.42
CA ALA A 48 -0.13 -4.33 23.73
C ALA A 48 -0.78 -5.16 22.63
N GLU A 49 -1.87 -5.87 22.93
CA GLU A 49 -2.58 -6.75 22.00
C GLU A 49 -3.15 -5.98 20.81
N ALA A 50 -3.70 -4.78 21.08
CA ALA A 50 -4.21 -3.88 20.04
C ALA A 50 -3.12 -3.50 19.02
N ILE A 51 -1.91 -3.19 19.48
CA ILE A 51 -0.78 -2.84 18.60
C ILE A 51 -0.31 -4.04 17.79
N TYR A 52 -0.16 -5.22 18.42
CA TYR A 52 0.27 -6.43 17.71
C TYR A 52 -0.73 -6.84 16.62
N LEU A 53 -2.03 -6.83 16.92
CA LEU A 53 -3.07 -7.19 15.95
C LEU A 53 -3.15 -6.18 14.80
N ALA A 54 -3.08 -4.88 15.11
CA ALA A 54 -3.07 -3.83 14.09
C ALA A 54 -1.86 -3.95 13.16
N ALA A 55 -0.65 -4.16 13.71
CA ALA A 55 0.56 -4.34 12.93
C ALA A 55 0.49 -5.60 12.03
N PHE A 56 -0.05 -6.70 12.55
CA PHE A 56 -0.21 -7.94 11.78
C PHE A 56 -1.12 -7.73 10.57
N ILE A 57 -2.28 -7.10 10.76
CA ILE A 57 -3.22 -6.80 9.66
C ILE A 57 -2.60 -5.81 8.67
N ALA A 58 -1.89 -4.79 9.16
CA ALA A 58 -1.25 -3.78 8.33
C ALA A 58 -0.16 -4.39 7.42
N ILE A 59 0.62 -5.35 7.92
CA ILE A 59 1.61 -6.08 7.12
C ILE A 59 0.93 -6.93 6.05
N LEU A 60 -0.14 -7.66 6.38
CA LEU A 60 -0.89 -8.45 5.40
C LEU A 60 -1.46 -7.55 4.29
N PHE A 61 -2.03 -6.41 4.67
CA PHE A 61 -2.52 -5.41 3.73
C PHE A 61 -1.40 -4.89 2.82
N TYR A 62 -0.22 -4.59 3.36
CA TYR A 62 0.93 -4.13 2.59
C TYR A 62 1.34 -5.14 1.52
N VAL A 63 1.47 -6.42 1.90
CA VAL A 63 1.87 -7.49 0.96
C VAL A 63 0.83 -7.66 -0.15
N VAL A 64 -0.45 -7.69 0.21
CA VAL A 64 -1.55 -7.78 -0.78
C VAL A 64 -1.53 -6.57 -1.72
N PHE A 65 -1.35 -5.36 -1.18
CA PHE A 65 -1.28 -4.14 -1.96
C PHE A 65 -0.11 -4.16 -2.95
N ILE A 66 1.07 -4.63 -2.54
CA ILE A 66 2.22 -4.82 -3.42
C ILE A 66 1.87 -5.80 -4.54
N ILE A 67 1.35 -6.99 -4.22
CA ILE A 67 1.05 -8.03 -5.21
C ILE A 67 0.04 -7.51 -6.25
N LEU A 68 -1.05 -6.89 -5.79
CA LEU A 68 -2.07 -6.32 -6.68
C LEU A 68 -1.51 -5.21 -7.57
N SER A 69 -0.58 -4.42 -7.04
CA SER A 69 0.06 -3.35 -7.79
C SER A 69 0.94 -3.86 -8.93
N PHE A 70 1.67 -4.96 -8.72
CA PHE A 70 2.46 -5.59 -9.78
C PHE A 70 1.60 -6.33 -10.79
N CYS A 71 0.46 -6.89 -10.36
CA CYS A 71 -0.51 -7.53 -11.25
C CYS A 71 -1.30 -6.54 -12.12
N ALA A 72 -1.35 -5.25 -11.75
CA ALA A 72 -2.12 -4.26 -12.48
C ALA A 72 -1.54 -3.98 -13.88
N HIS A 73 -2.37 -4.17 -14.91
CA HIS A 73 -1.96 -3.93 -16.29
C HIS A 73 -1.82 -2.42 -16.61
N SER A 74 -2.67 -1.57 -16.01
CA SER A 74 -2.72 -0.14 -16.28
C SER A 74 -2.07 0.71 -15.17
N MET A 75 -1.09 1.53 -15.54
CA MET A 75 -0.38 2.47 -14.66
C MET A 75 -1.29 3.52 -14.02
N LEU A 76 -2.18 4.11 -14.82
CA LEU A 76 -3.02 5.21 -14.38
C LEU A 76 -4.09 4.73 -13.40
N LYS A 77 -4.72 3.58 -13.68
CA LYS A 77 -5.70 2.98 -12.77
C LYS A 77 -5.06 2.64 -11.43
N LEU A 78 -3.85 2.09 -11.45
CA LEU A 78 -3.10 1.78 -10.23
C LEU A 78 -2.80 3.04 -9.40
N THR A 79 -2.35 4.10 -10.06
CA THR A 79 -2.04 5.38 -9.40
C THR A 79 -3.30 6.00 -8.78
N LEU A 80 -4.43 6.00 -9.50
CA LEU A 80 -5.71 6.50 -8.99
C LEU A 80 -6.22 5.69 -7.79
N ILE A 81 -6.20 4.36 -7.88
CA ILE A 81 -6.68 3.48 -6.81
C ILE A 81 -5.82 3.64 -5.57
N SER A 82 -4.49 3.64 -5.72
CA SER A 82 -3.56 3.81 -4.60
C SER A 82 -3.68 5.19 -3.95
N LEU A 83 -3.84 6.25 -4.73
CA LEU A 83 -4.05 7.60 -4.22
C LEU A 83 -5.40 7.75 -3.50
N ALA A 84 -6.47 7.19 -4.07
CA ALA A 84 -7.79 7.16 -3.44
C ALA A 84 -7.74 6.40 -2.11
N LEU A 85 -7.06 5.25 -2.08
CA LEU A 85 -6.86 4.44 -0.88
C LEU A 85 -6.09 5.22 0.20
N ALA A 86 -5.01 5.91 -0.19
CA ALA A 86 -4.24 6.76 0.72
C ALA A 86 -5.08 7.91 1.27
N GLY A 87 -5.90 8.56 0.42
CA GLY A 87 -6.80 9.63 0.82
C GLY A 87 -7.88 9.16 1.80
N VAL A 88 -8.49 8.00 1.55
CA VAL A 88 -9.49 7.41 2.46
C VAL A 88 -8.86 7.04 3.81
N LEU A 89 -7.68 6.40 3.79
CA LEU A 89 -6.98 6.02 5.03
C LEU A 89 -6.48 7.23 5.81
N TYR A 90 -6.05 8.29 5.12
CA TYR A 90 -5.70 9.55 5.74
C TYR A 90 -6.92 10.20 6.40
N GLY A 91 -8.04 10.32 5.68
CA GLY A 91 -9.28 10.87 6.22
C GLY A 91 -9.79 10.09 7.43
N LEU A 92 -9.71 8.75 7.36
CA LEU A 92 -10.03 7.87 8.48
C LEU A 92 -9.11 8.12 9.68
N SER A 93 -7.79 8.23 9.45
CA SER A 93 -6.82 8.49 10.50
C SER A 93 -7.01 9.86 11.17
N VAL A 94 -7.43 10.88 10.42
CA VAL A 94 -7.72 12.21 10.97
C VAL A 94 -9.03 12.22 11.75
N GLY A 95 -10.04 11.44 11.34
CA GLY A 95 -11.31 11.35 12.07
C GLY A 95 -11.25 10.53 13.37
N LEU A 96 -10.26 9.64 13.50
CA LEU A 96 -10.08 8.75 14.64
C LEU A 96 -9.10 9.26 15.71
N ASN A 97 -8.42 10.37 15.46
CA ASN A 97 -7.35 10.91 16.29
C ASN A 97 -7.68 12.33 16.74
#